data_AF-A0A815AQC3-F1
#
_entry.id   AF-A0A815AQC3-F1
#
_cell.length_a   1.000
_cell.length_b   1.000
_cell.length_c   1.000
_cell.angle_alpha   90.00
_cell.angle_beta   90.00
_cell.angle_gamma   90.00
#
_symmetry.space_group_name_H-M   'P 1'
#
loop_
_entity.id
_entity.type
_entity.pdbx_description
1 polymer ?
#
loop_
_entity_poly.entity_id
_entity_poly.type
_entity_poly.pdbx_seq_one_letter_code
_entity_poly.pdbx_strand_id
1 'polypeptide(L)'
;MTSCQSGQVTMDYCDYFNGWPFQQTPSLVHVGLSMIDTQSHDRNVRIQVSAESITPYGFNLRFRSWGDSFTHNAGVSWFVCP
;
A
#
# COMPACT_ATOMS: atom_id res chain seq x y z
N MET A 1 -5.04 15.34 16.41
CA MET A 1 -4.71 13.90 16.43
C MET A 1 -5.32 13.27 15.19
N THR A 2 -4.57 13.23 14.10
CA THR A 2 -5.00 12.59 12.85
C THR A 2 -4.61 11.11 12.95
N SER A 3 -5.58 10.24 13.20
CA SER A 3 -5.39 8.80 13.09
C SER A 3 -5.06 8.44 11.65
N CYS A 4 -4.05 7.62 11.39
CA CYS A 4 -3.90 6.92 10.11
C CYS A 4 -5.14 6.03 9.92
N GLN A 5 -6.17 6.54 9.27
CA GLN A 5 -7.35 5.76 8.93
C GLN A 5 -6.97 4.75 7.85
N SER A 6 -7.47 3.52 7.98
CA SER A 6 -7.41 2.53 6.90
C SER A 6 -7.91 3.16 5.62
N GLY A 7 -7.12 3.08 4.56
CA GLY A 7 -7.36 3.84 3.34
C GLY A 7 -6.81 3.13 2.12
N GLN A 8 -7.37 3.48 0.99
CA GLN A 8 -6.91 3.06 -0.32
C GLN A 8 -6.25 4.26 -0.99
N VAL A 9 -5.05 4.05 -1.53
CA VAL A 9 -4.34 5.04 -2.34
C VAL A 9 -4.27 4.50 -3.76
N THR A 10 -4.80 5.25 -4.72
CA THR A 10 -4.63 4.93 -6.14
C THR A 10 -3.22 5.34 -6.56
N MET A 11 -2.47 4.41 -7.16
CA MET A 11 -1.12 4.64 -7.68
C MET A 11 -1.12 4.45 -9.18
N ASP A 12 -0.83 5.54 -9.89
CA ASP A 12 -0.68 5.55 -11.34
C ASP A 12 0.79 5.33 -11.72
N TYR A 13 1.04 4.37 -12.61
CA TYR A 13 2.38 4.08 -13.13
C TYR A 13 2.90 5.17 -14.07
N CYS A 14 1.98 5.89 -14.74
CA CYS A 14 2.30 6.85 -15.79
C CYS A 14 3.01 8.11 -15.27
N ASP A 15 2.96 8.40 -13.97
CA ASP A 15 3.53 9.63 -13.39
C ASP A 15 5.05 9.57 -13.14
N TYR A 16 5.66 8.37 -13.14
CA TYR A 16 7.07 8.19 -12.80
C TYR A 16 8.00 7.83 -13.99
N PHE A 17 7.47 7.49 -15.18
CA PHE A 17 8.28 6.93 -16.30
C PHE A 17 7.86 7.41 -17.71
N ASN A 18 7.80 8.73 -17.95
CA ASN A 18 7.46 9.32 -19.27
C ASN A 18 6.09 8.87 -19.85
N GLY A 19 5.13 8.49 -19.00
CA GLY A 19 3.70 8.48 -19.37
C GLY A 19 3.17 7.27 -20.13
N TRP A 20 3.94 6.19 -20.31
CA TRP A 20 3.44 5.00 -21.02
C TRP A 20 2.97 3.90 -20.05
N PRO A 21 1.72 3.44 -20.16
CA PRO A 21 1.24 2.31 -19.37
C PRO A 21 1.95 1.01 -19.81
N PHE A 22 1.89 -0.01 -18.96
CA PHE A 22 2.31 -1.35 -19.38
C PHE A 22 1.48 -1.82 -20.58
N GLN A 23 2.06 -2.61 -21.47
CA GLN A 23 1.33 -3.15 -22.64
C GLN A 23 0.25 -4.16 -22.24
N GLN A 24 0.43 -4.80 -21.08
CA GLN A 24 -0.44 -5.80 -20.49
C GLN A 24 -0.48 -5.60 -18.98
N THR A 25 -1.49 -6.15 -18.32
CA THR A 25 -1.57 -6.11 -16.86
C THR A 25 -0.32 -6.80 -16.27
N PRO A 26 0.44 -6.14 -15.38
CA PRO A 26 1.64 -6.72 -14.79
C PRO A 26 1.36 -8.07 -14.13
N SER A 27 2.20 -9.05 -14.43
CA SER A 27 2.11 -10.38 -13.85
C SER A 27 2.40 -10.40 -12.34
N LEU A 28 3.22 -9.45 -11.87
CA LEU A 28 3.63 -9.35 -10.47
C LEU A 28 3.61 -7.90 -9.99
N VAL A 29 2.80 -7.66 -8.96
CA VAL A 29 2.86 -6.45 -8.13
C VAL A 29 3.13 -6.89 -6.70
N HIS A 30 4.32 -6.55 -6.19
CA HIS A 30 4.67 -6.84 -4.81
C HIS A 30 4.62 -5.55 -3.99
N VAL A 31 3.89 -5.58 -2.88
CA VAL A 31 3.79 -4.49 -1.91
C VAL A 31 4.35 -4.97 -0.57
N GLY A 32 5.00 -4.08 0.16
CA GLY A 32 5.59 -4.41 1.45
C GLY A 32 5.68 -3.20 2.37
N LEU A 33 5.61 -3.46 3.66
CA LEU A 33 5.87 -2.46 4.69
C LEU A 33 7.37 -2.15 4.70
N SER A 34 7.72 -0.87 4.56
CA SER A 34 9.10 -0.37 4.66
C SER A 34 9.36 0.35 5.98
N MET A 35 8.31 0.76 6.70
CA MET A 35 8.37 1.32 8.04
C MET A 35 7.05 1.11 8.77
N ILE A 36 7.10 0.86 10.07
CA ILE A 36 5.93 0.86 10.95
C ILE A 36 6.24 1.56 12.26
N ASP A 37 5.35 2.45 12.69
CA ASP A 37 5.33 3.06 14.03
C ASP A 37 3.93 2.87 14.61
N THR A 38 3.85 2.11 15.71
CA THR A 38 2.58 1.61 16.23
C THR A 38 2.64 1.48 17.74
N GLN A 39 1.49 1.72 18.38
CA GLN A 39 1.29 1.51 19.80
C GLN A 39 1.26 0.00 20.08
N SER A 40 2.30 -0.54 20.71
CA SER A 40 2.46 -1.97 21.02
C SER A 40 2.33 -2.32 22.51
N HIS A 41 2.25 -1.31 23.39
CA HIS A 41 2.30 -1.52 24.84
C HIS A 41 1.04 -2.19 25.41
N ASP A 42 -0.15 -1.84 24.91
CA ASP A 42 -1.45 -2.30 25.42
C ASP A 42 -2.31 -2.98 24.35
N ARG A 43 -1.82 -3.08 23.11
CA ARG A 43 -2.57 -3.54 21.93
C ARG A 43 -1.69 -4.38 21.03
N ASN A 44 -2.29 -5.38 20.40
CA ASN A 44 -1.57 -6.16 19.40
C ASN A 44 -1.37 -5.33 18.12
N VAL A 45 -0.26 -5.55 17.44
CA VAL A 45 0.02 -4.93 16.13
C VAL A 45 -0.59 -5.82 15.04
N ARG A 46 -1.56 -5.28 14.30
CA ARG A 46 -2.23 -5.97 13.20
C ARG A 46 -2.33 -5.03 11.99
N ILE A 47 -1.51 -5.31 10.98
CA ILE A 47 -1.38 -4.49 9.78
C ILE A 47 -1.36 -5.42 8.57
N GLN A 48 -2.06 -5.03 7.52
CA GLN A 48 -2.06 -5.68 6.21
C GLN A 48 -1.90 -4.61 5.14
N VAL A 49 -1.04 -4.89 4.16
CA VAL A 49 -0.94 -4.14 2.91
C VAL A 49 -1.23 -5.09 1.74
N SER A 50 -1.99 -4.62 0.76
CA SER A 50 -2.30 -5.37 -0.44
C SER A 50 -2.34 -4.46 -1.67
N ALA A 51 -1.98 -5.01 -2.82
CA ALA A 51 -2.27 -4.40 -4.12
C ALA A 51 -3.62 -4.94 -4.62
N GLU A 52 -4.53 -4.04 -4.96
CA GLU A 52 -5.86 -4.36 -5.45
C GLU A 52 -6.10 -3.64 -6.79
N SER A 53 -7.06 -4.12 -7.58
CA SER A 53 -7.42 -3.52 -8.87
C SER A 53 -6.23 -3.24 -9.79
N ILE A 54 -5.33 -4.21 -9.95
CA ILE A 54 -4.13 -4.07 -10.78
C ILE A 54 -4.54 -3.96 -12.25
N THR A 55 -4.08 -2.90 -12.90
CA THR A 55 -4.29 -2.61 -14.32
C THR A 55 -2.95 -2.25 -14.96
N PRO A 56 -2.87 -2.15 -16.30
CA PRO A 56 -1.66 -1.67 -16.96
C PRO A 56 -1.31 -0.21 -16.62
N TYR A 57 -2.26 0.56 -16.08
CA TYR A 57 -2.12 1.98 -15.75
C TYR A 57 -1.70 2.21 -14.29
N GLY A 58 -1.97 1.25 -13.41
CA GLY A 58 -1.81 1.45 -11.98
C GLY A 58 -2.47 0.36 -11.17
N PHE A 59 -2.40 0.53 -9.85
CA PHE A 59 -3.07 -0.34 -8.88
C PHE A 59 -3.48 0.48 -7.66
N ASN A 60 -4.36 -0.10 -6.86
CA ASN A 60 -4.78 0.46 -5.59
C ASN A 60 -3.95 -0.16 -4.47
N LEU A 61 -3.18 0.66 -3.77
CA LEU A 61 -2.53 0.24 -2.54
C LEU A 61 -3.54 0.33 -1.39
N ARG A 62 -3.86 -0.79 -0.77
CA ARG A 62 -4.76 -0.84 0.38
C ARG A 62 -3.99 -1.11 1.66
N PHE A 63 -4.12 -0.17 2.60
CA PHE A 63 -3.64 -0.33 3.97
C PHE A 63 -4.80 -0.63 4.91
N ARG A 64 -4.68 -1.70 5.69
CA ARG A 64 -5.70 -2.12 6.65
C ARG A 64 -5.08 -2.46 8.00
N SER A 65 -5.66 -1.90 9.06
CA SER A 65 -5.52 -2.36 10.44
C SER A 65 -6.87 -2.87 10.95
N TRP A 66 -6.88 -3.69 12.00
CA TRP A 66 -8.12 -4.21 12.57
C TRP A 66 -8.02 -4.52 14.07
N GLY A 67 -9.18 -4.67 14.70
CA GLY A 67 -9.29 -4.81 16.15
C GLY A 67 -9.02 -3.49 16.86
N ASP A 68 -8.22 -3.56 17.91
CA ASP A 68 -7.80 -2.44 18.75
C ASP A 68 -6.44 -1.83 18.36
N SER A 69 -5.82 -2.32 17.29
CA SER A 69 -4.51 -1.89 16.81
C SER A 69 -4.49 -0.40 16.45
N PHE A 70 -3.43 0.30 16.87
CA PHE A 70 -3.26 1.72 16.61
C PHE A 70 -1.90 1.99 15.97
N THR A 71 -1.91 2.53 14.75
CA THR A 71 -0.72 2.83 13.95
C THR A 71 -0.56 4.34 13.84
N HIS A 72 0.58 4.86 14.29
CA HIS A 72 0.94 6.27 14.21
C HIS A 72 1.44 6.64 12.82
N ASN A 73 2.29 5.78 12.26
CA ASN A 73 2.86 5.96 10.93
C ASN A 73 3.15 4.62 10.26
N ALA A 74 3.07 4.58 8.94
CA ALA A 74 3.45 3.42 8.14
C ALA A 74 4.04 3.88 6.80
N GLY A 75 5.18 3.30 6.46
CA GLY A 75 5.79 3.40 5.13
C GLY A 75 5.46 2.14 4.33
N VAL A 76 5.08 2.32 3.07
CA VAL A 76 4.84 1.22 2.13
C VAL A 76 5.68 1.45 0.89
N SER A 77 6.31 0.38 0.42
CA SER A 77 7.07 0.36 -0.82
C SER A 77 6.59 -0.78 -1.70
N TRP A 78 6.72 -0.61 -3.01
CA TRP A 78 6.28 -1.60 -3.98
C TRP A 78 7.25 -1.67 -5.14
N PHE A 79 7.20 -2.81 -5.83
CA PHE A 79 7.82 -2.98 -7.14
C PHE A 79 6.88 -3.76 -8.04
N VAL A 80 7.07 -3.57 -9.35
CA VAL A 80 6.19 -4.11 -10.39
C VAL A 80 7.05 -4.69 -11.50
N CYS A 81 6.70 -5.90 -11.93
CA CYS A 81 7.29 -6.53 -13.11
C CYS A 81 6.17 -6.83 -14.13
N PRO A 82 6.38 -6.54 -15.43
CA PRO A 82 5.43 -6.87 -16.50
C PRO A 82 4.96 -8.32 -16.53
#